data_AF-A0A7K5LJ63-F1
#
_entry.id   AF-A0A7K5LJ63-F1
#
_cell.length_a   1.000
_cell.length_b   1.000
_cell.length_c   1.000
_cell.angle_alpha   90.00
_cell.angle_beta   90.00
_cell.angle_gamma   90.00
#
_symmetry.space_group_name_H-M   'P 1'
#
loop_
_entity.id
_entity.type
_entity.pdbx_description
1 polymer ?
#
loop_
_entity_poly.entity_id
_entity_poly.type
_entity_poly.pdbx_seq_one_letter_code
_entity_poly.pdbx_strand_id
1 'polypeptide(L)' 'MARPLALLLLLPVLLAGTAPGHGRRGGAGEPDCDRYGGYSCPRDYHPVCGTDGETYGNECVLCLANK' A
#
# COMPACT_ATOMS: atom_id res chain seq x y z
N MET A 1 -48.94 -9.37 10.80
CA MET A 1 -47.53 -9.47 11.21
C MET A 1 -46.80 -10.39 10.24
N ALA A 2 -46.41 -9.86 9.08
CA ALA A 2 -45.58 -10.60 8.12
C ALA A 2 -44.43 -9.65 7.79
N ARG A 3 -43.31 -9.78 8.50
CA ARG A 3 -42.08 -9.10 8.07
C ARG A 3 -41.77 -9.69 6.69
N PRO A 4 -41.84 -8.90 5.60
CA PRO A 4 -41.74 -9.46 4.26
C PRO A 4 -40.35 -10.09 4.15
N LEU A 5 -40.30 -11.40 3.90
CA LEU A 5 -39.06 -12.17 3.76
C LEU A 5 -38.07 -11.51 2.78
N ALA A 6 -38.60 -10.71 1.84
CA ALA A 6 -37.83 -9.86 0.92
C ALA A 6 -36.83 -8.92 1.64
N LEU A 7 -37.18 -8.38 2.81
CA LEU A 7 -36.29 -7.47 3.55
C LEU A 7 -35.09 -8.22 4.17
N LEU A 8 -35.28 -9.49 4.58
CA LEU A 8 -34.22 -10.34 5.14
C LEU A 8 -33.22 -10.80 4.08
N LEU A 9 -33.65 -10.95 2.83
CA LEU A 9 -32.78 -11.33 1.71
C LEU A 9 -31.96 -10.15 1.15
N LEU A 10 -32.43 -8.91 1.32
CA LEU A 10 -31.75 -7.70 0.85
C LEU A 10 -30.67 -7.19 1.83
N LEU A 11 -30.82 -7.45 3.12
CA LEU A 11 -29.86 -7.11 4.18
C LEU A 11 -28.40 -7.57 3.91
N PRO A 12 -28.11 -8.84 3.55
CA PRO A 12 -26.73 -9.28 3.34
C PRO A 12 -26.04 -8.62 2.14
N VAL A 13 -26.82 -8.19 1.12
CA VAL A 13 -26.28 -7.51 -0.07
C VAL A 13 -25.78 -6.10 0.26
N LEU A 14 -26.49 -5.37 1.13
CA LEU A 14 -26.03 -4.05 1.59
C LEU A 14 -24.76 -4.14 2.45
N LEU A 15 -24.64 -5.19 3.27
CA LEU A 15 -23.49 -5.41 4.16
C LEU A 15 -22.22 -5.85 3.42
N ALA A 16 -22.35 -6.56 2.29
CA ALA A 16 -21.20 -6.99 1.49
C ALA A 16 -20.54 -5.85 0.68
N GLY A 17 -21.27 -4.75 0.42
CA GLY A 17 -20.79 -3.62 -0.39
C GLY A 17 -19.86 -2.64 0.34
N THR A 18 -19.77 -2.70 1.67
CA THR A 18 -18.93 -1.78 2.46
C THR A 18 -17.63 -2.41 2.93
N ALA A 19 -17.24 -3.57 2.40
CA ALA A 19 -15.93 -4.13 2.72
C ALA A 19 -14.85 -3.16 2.19
N PRO A 20 -14.02 -2.54 3.05
CA PRO A 20 -12.81 -1.90 2.58
C PRO A 20 -11.93 -3.02 2.06
N GLY A 21 -12.00 -3.25 0.75
CA GLY A 21 -11.07 -4.12 0.06
C GLY A 21 -9.69 -3.55 0.28
N HIS A 22 -8.95 -4.09 1.26
CA HIS A 22 -7.51 -3.94 1.31
C HIS A 22 -6.95 -4.80 0.20
N GLY A 23 -7.16 -4.35 -1.04
CA GLY A 23 -6.43 -4.85 -2.19
C GLY A 23 -4.97 -4.68 -1.83
N ARG A 24 -4.29 -5.78 -1.51
CA ARG A 24 -2.84 -5.82 -1.52
C ARG A 24 -2.44 -5.64 -2.98
N ARG A 25 -2.34 -4.37 -3.38
CA ARG A 25 -1.60 -3.96 -4.56
C ARG A 25 -0.21 -4.57 -4.40
N GLY A 26 0.13 -5.47 -5.32
CA GLY A 26 1.53 -5.75 -5.57
C GLY A 26 2.15 -4.45 -6.08
N GLY A 27 3.13 -3.91 -5.35
CA GLY A 27 3.89 -2.72 -5.71
C GLY A 27 3.56 -1.50 -4.86
N ALA A 28 4.58 -0.91 -4.26
CA ALA A 28 4.59 0.17 -3.26
C ALA A 28 4.35 -0.31 -1.81
N GLY A 29 5.35 -0.99 -1.24
CA GLY A 29 5.58 -0.90 0.19
C GLY A 29 6.26 0.44 0.49
N GLU A 30 5.87 1.09 1.60
CA GLU A 30 6.60 2.25 2.12
C GLU A 30 8.04 1.84 2.44
N PRO A 31 9.06 2.62 2.04
CA PRO A 31 10.45 2.30 2.34
C PRO A 31 10.73 2.50 3.83
N ASP A 32 11.55 1.62 4.41
CA ASP A 32 12.01 1.74 5.80
C ASP A 32 13.24 2.67 5.85
N CYS A 33 12.98 3.97 5.88
CA CYS A 33 14.04 4.99 5.92
C CYS A 33 14.74 5.10 7.28
N ASP A 34 14.19 4.49 8.33
CA ASP A 34 14.82 4.42 9.66
C ASP A 34 15.97 3.39 9.66
N ARG A 35 15.87 2.34 8.83
CA ARG A 35 16.96 1.38 8.60
C ARG A 35 18.23 2.05 8.03
N TYR A 36 18.09 3.14 7.29
CA TYR A 36 19.18 3.85 6.62
C TYR A 36 19.64 5.10 7.39
N GLY A 37 19.75 5.01 8.71
CA GLY A 37 20.14 6.12 9.60
C GLY A 37 21.56 6.70 9.44
N GLY A 38 22.29 6.36 8.36
CA GLY A 38 23.63 6.87 8.06
C GLY A 38 23.64 7.95 6.98
N TYR A 39 24.74 8.71 6.89
CA TYR A 39 24.98 9.67 5.80
C TYR A 39 25.43 9.03 4.48
N SER A 40 25.47 7.69 4.42
CA SER A 40 25.94 6.95 3.26
C SER A 40 25.05 5.74 2.99
N CYS A 41 24.85 5.44 1.71
CA CYS A 41 24.13 4.28 1.24
C CYS A 41 25.09 3.18 0.76
N PRO A 42 24.71 1.89 0.93
CA PRO A 42 25.41 0.80 0.27
C PRO A 42 25.38 0.99 -1.26
N ARG A 43 26.38 0.42 -1.92
CA ARG A 43 26.55 0.48 -3.39
C ARG A 43 25.78 -0.65 -4.11
N ASP A 44 24.96 -1.41 -3.39
CA ASP A 44 24.13 -2.47 -3.94
C ASP A 44 23.05 -1.89 -4.85
N TYR A 45 22.88 -2.50 -6.03
CA TYR A 45 21.91 -2.06 -7.03
C TYR A 45 20.63 -2.88 -6.95
N HIS A 46 19.62 -2.32 -6.28
CA HIS A 46 18.31 -2.92 -6.01
C HIS A 46 17.24 -1.89 -6.38
N PRO A 47 16.98 -1.67 -7.69
CA PRO A 47 16.25 -0.51 -8.14
C PRO A 47 14.81 -0.49 -7.64
N VAL A 48 14.36 0.68 -7.19
CA VAL A 48 12.99 0.94 -6.73
C VAL A 48 12.39 2.09 -7.51
N CYS A 49 11.09 2.00 -7.82
CA CYS A 49 10.34 3.06 -8.48
C CYS A 49 9.64 3.91 -7.42
N GLY A 50 9.96 5.20 -7.37
CA GLY A 50 9.28 6.15 -6.49
C GLY A 50 7.90 6.53 -7.01
N THR A 51 7.10 7.12 -6.14
CA THR A 51 5.77 7.64 -6.51
C THR A 51 5.83 8.88 -7.40
N ASP A 52 7.00 9.51 -7.46
CA ASP A 52 7.39 10.58 -8.38
C ASP A 52 7.67 10.06 -9.82
N GLY A 53 7.73 8.74 -10.01
CA GLY A 53 8.07 8.10 -11.28
C GLY A 53 9.57 8.01 -11.54
N GLU A 54 10.42 8.39 -10.58
CA GLU A 54 11.86 8.24 -10.70
C GLU A 54 12.31 6.85 -10.24
N THR A 55 13.35 6.33 -10.89
CA THR A 55 13.97 5.06 -10.47
C THR A 55 15.20 5.35 -9.64
N TYR A 56 15.21 4.87 -8.41
CA TYR A 56 16.31 5.01 -7.48
C TYR A 56 17.15 3.73 -7.48
N GLY A 57 18.48 3.86 -7.38
CA GLY A 57 19.39 2.73 -7.46
C GLY A 57 19.22 1.70 -6.32
N ASN A 58 18.74 2.15 -5.16
CA ASN A 58 18.27 1.31 -4.06
C ASN A 58 17.35 2.12 -3.13
N GLU A 59 16.71 1.42 -2.19
CA GLU A 59 15.81 1.99 -1.19
C GLU A 59 16.47 3.08 -0.33
N CYS A 60 17.76 2.93 0.01
CA CYS A 60 18.51 3.95 0.74
C CYS A 60 18.63 5.26 -0.06
N VAL A 61 18.95 5.16 -1.36
CA VAL A 61 19.07 6.33 -2.23
C VAL A 61 17.71 7.03 -2.37
N LEU A 62 16.61 6.28 -2.44
CA LEU A 62 15.26 6.83 -2.40
C LEU A 62 15.00 7.59 -1.10
N CYS A 63 15.32 7.00 0.06
CA CYS A 63 15.16 7.63 1.36
C CYS A 63 16.02 8.89 1.54
N LEU A 64 17.24 8.90 1.00
CA LEU A 64 18.13 10.06 1.07
C LEU A 64 17.64 11.22 0.19
N ALA A 65 17.02 10.91 -0.95
CA ALA A 65 16.48 11.92 -1.87
C ALA A 65 15.18 12.56 -1.38
N ASN A 66 14.39 11.84 -0.57
CA ASN A 66 13.05 12.28 -0.10
C ASN A 66 13.00 12.65 1.39
N LYS A 67 14.15 12.77 2.07
CA LYS A 67 14.25 13.24 3.47
C LYS A 67 14.26 14.76 3.56
#